data_AF-A0A1G2ZSW5-F1
#
_entry.id   AF-A0A1G2ZSW5-F1
#
_cell.length_a   1.000
_cell.length_b   1.000
_cell.length_c   1.000
_cell.angle_alpha   90.00
_cell.angle_beta   90.00
_cell.angle_gamma   90.00
#
_symmetry.space_group_name_H-M   'P 1'
#
loop_
_entity.id
_entity.type
_entity.pdbx_description
1 polymer ?
#
loop_
_entity_poly.entity_id
_entity_poly.type
_entity_poly.pdbx_seq_one_letter_code
_entity_poly.pdbx_strand_id
1 'polypeptide(L)'
;MLESSSPSVMIRLVRLPIMMVPGALLVVVATWGDALGLGGAERGFGTGQVILLVVGLLALCYGVLLHRKAVKDYRRVGRAYVKTVLFIAVPTAIVFCVAVVVADKFVGIIEPPTSPTAGLLFPPNQSVDYATSEYEITVRTNSLGIRDREIDVTEDKSYRILAIGDSFTYGWGVENDEAWPKIAEDRLRAAGCNVQILNLGSPGASPRDYCELTRQSIPLLKPDLVIVAVLQGNDLMQMQFEPPVFPFSPGELAKRFCPNLLRLVSGRCFRRAQKVPASEIRHAWQSIAQRSISELTPEQKQRLEKLDSRTRQAFFSGDLNVHAVLIALHHPDSYSFTLHLDQAEVQDAIGALGKCLKEISHEAAHFGATTEVISVPSAAYVSRKSIESIRRLGFRLSDEALKGDAPDQAIRTACESADVRFHSPSERFRDVAQTESLYFEMDDHFSARGHALLGTTVSEWILEGKVGSVRRPPSIPPAKTASLSSATH
;
A
#
# COMPACT_ATOMS: atom_id res chain seq x y z
N MET A 1 -58.67 29.07 -0.62
CA MET A 1 -59.71 28.05 -0.46
C MET A 1 -59.04 26.69 -0.45
N LEU A 2 -59.03 26.07 0.72
CA LEU A 2 -58.66 24.67 0.92
C LEU A 2 -59.81 23.83 0.34
N GLU A 3 -59.56 23.08 -0.73
CA GLU A 3 -60.49 22.05 -1.20
C GLU A 3 -59.74 20.75 -1.44
N SER A 4 -59.85 19.89 -0.42
CA SER A 4 -59.71 18.44 -0.41
C SER A 4 -58.99 17.80 -1.60
N SER A 5 -57.70 17.51 -1.43
CA SER A 5 -57.11 16.33 -2.06
C SER A 5 -57.82 15.11 -1.48
N SER A 6 -58.86 14.66 -2.19
CA SER A 6 -59.66 13.49 -1.82
C SER A 6 -58.73 12.31 -1.50
N PRO A 7 -58.88 11.64 -0.34
CA PRO A 7 -58.16 10.40 0.00
C PRO A 7 -58.24 9.33 -1.11
N SER A 8 -59.25 9.43 -1.98
CA SER A 8 -59.46 8.54 -3.11
C SER A 8 -58.34 8.53 -4.16
N VAL A 9 -57.58 9.63 -4.32
CA VAL A 9 -56.52 9.71 -5.37
C VAL A 9 -55.23 9.03 -4.90
N MET A 10 -54.87 9.22 -3.63
CA MET A 10 -53.70 8.56 -3.03
C MET A 10 -53.93 7.05 -2.87
N ILE A 11 -55.16 6.64 -2.52
CA ILE A 11 -55.57 5.23 -2.50
C ILE A 11 -55.55 4.59 -3.90
N ARG A 12 -55.85 5.34 -4.96
CA ARG A 12 -55.80 4.83 -6.35
C ARG A 12 -54.38 4.66 -6.89
N LEU A 13 -53.43 5.48 -6.45
CA LEU A 13 -52.02 5.40 -6.86
C LEU A 13 -51.28 4.21 -6.21
N VAL A 14 -51.60 3.89 -4.95
CA VAL A 14 -51.04 2.71 -4.25
C VAL A 14 -51.62 1.40 -4.79
N ARG A 15 -52.85 1.41 -5.33
CA ARG A 15 -53.50 0.21 -5.92
C ARG A 15 -52.90 -0.21 -7.27
N LEU A 16 -52.20 0.67 -7.99
CA LEU A 16 -51.73 0.38 -9.36
C LEU A 16 -50.65 -0.73 -9.42
N PRO A 17 -49.58 -0.69 -8.60
CA PRO A 17 -48.63 -1.80 -8.53
C PRO A 17 -49.29 -3.07 -7.98
N ILE A 18 -50.18 -2.93 -6.98
CA ILE A 18 -50.90 -4.06 -6.36
C ILE A 18 -51.78 -4.80 -7.39
N MET A 19 -52.31 -4.12 -8.41
CA MET A 19 -53.16 -4.73 -9.44
C MET A 19 -52.38 -5.23 -10.67
N MET A 20 -51.23 -4.62 -11.01
CA MET A 20 -50.45 -5.03 -12.19
C MET A 20 -49.44 -6.15 -11.90
N VAL A 21 -48.91 -6.20 -10.67
CA VAL A 21 -47.92 -7.22 -10.25
C VAL A 21 -48.48 -8.65 -10.35
N PRO A 22 -49.71 -8.96 -9.91
CA PRO A 22 -50.28 -10.31 -10.06
C PRO A 22 -50.46 -10.72 -11.54
N GLY A 23 -50.88 -9.80 -12.41
CA GLY A 23 -51.03 -10.06 -13.84
C GLY A 23 -49.71 -10.34 -14.54
N ALA A 24 -48.67 -9.58 -14.21
CA ALA A 24 -47.31 -9.83 -14.71
C ALA A 24 -46.74 -11.16 -14.18
N LEU A 25 -46.98 -11.49 -12.91
CA LEU A 25 -46.58 -12.77 -12.32
C LEU A 25 -47.25 -13.96 -13.02
N LEU A 26 -48.55 -13.85 -13.33
CA LEU A 26 -49.31 -14.90 -14.02
C LEU A 26 -48.79 -15.13 -15.45
N VAL A 27 -48.40 -14.08 -16.17
CA VAL A 27 -47.77 -14.20 -17.50
C VAL A 27 -46.40 -14.87 -17.39
N VAL A 28 -45.61 -14.54 -16.37
CA VAL A 28 -44.29 -15.17 -16.14
C VAL A 28 -44.45 -16.64 -15.77
N VAL A 29 -45.36 -16.97 -14.86
CA VAL A 29 -45.64 -18.37 -14.46
C VAL A 29 -46.22 -19.18 -15.63
N ALA A 30 -47.03 -18.57 -16.49
CA ALA A 30 -47.54 -19.22 -17.70
C ALA A 30 -46.46 -19.47 -18.76
N THR A 31 -45.46 -18.60 -18.88
CA THR A 31 -44.39 -18.70 -19.90
C THR A 31 -43.19 -19.52 -19.42
N TRP A 32 -43.00 -19.68 -18.11
CA TRP A 32 -41.93 -20.49 -17.49
C TRP A 32 -42.43 -21.80 -16.86
N GLY A 33 -43.71 -22.14 -17.03
CA GLY A 33 -44.36 -23.27 -16.35
C GLY A 33 -43.69 -24.63 -16.59
N ASP A 34 -43.03 -24.82 -17.74
CA ASP A 34 -42.29 -26.06 -18.05
C ASP A 34 -41.00 -26.19 -17.22
N ALA A 35 -40.33 -25.07 -16.92
CA ALA A 35 -39.13 -25.02 -16.07
C ALA A 35 -39.45 -25.21 -14.58
N LEU A 36 -40.71 -25.00 -14.18
CA LEU A 36 -41.21 -25.17 -12.81
C LEU A 36 -41.92 -26.51 -12.58
N GLY A 37 -41.91 -27.41 -13.57
CA GLY A 37 -42.49 -28.76 -13.44
C GLY A 37 -44.01 -28.81 -13.46
N LEU A 38 -44.67 -27.77 -13.96
CA LEU A 38 -46.14 -27.67 -14.04
C LEU A 38 -46.71 -28.16 -15.40
N GLY A 39 -45.86 -28.64 -16.31
CA GLY A 39 -46.25 -29.19 -17.61
C GLY A 39 -46.62 -30.68 -17.53
N GLY A 40 -47.77 -31.04 -18.12
CA GLY A 40 -48.12 -32.45 -18.37
C GLY A 40 -47.25 -33.08 -19.46
N ALA A 41 -47.23 -34.41 -19.52
CA ALA A 41 -46.23 -35.25 -20.21
C ALA A 41 -46.07 -35.09 -21.75
N GLU A 42 -46.71 -34.13 -22.40
CA GLU A 42 -46.52 -33.86 -23.84
C GLU A 42 -45.99 -32.45 -24.05
N ARG A 43 -44.90 -32.31 -24.81
CA ARG A 43 -44.26 -31.00 -25.11
C ARG A 43 -45.21 -30.13 -25.95
N GLY A 44 -45.94 -29.25 -25.27
CA GLY A 44 -46.77 -28.20 -25.85
C GLY A 44 -47.43 -27.36 -24.76
N PHE A 45 -47.75 -26.08 -25.07
CA PHE A 45 -48.41 -25.17 -24.13
C PHE A 45 -49.73 -25.77 -23.62
N GLY A 46 -49.78 -26.13 -22.34
CA GLY A 46 -50.96 -26.75 -21.74
C GLY A 46 -52.14 -25.79 -21.65
N THR A 47 -53.37 -26.30 -21.68
CA THR A 47 -54.60 -25.47 -21.61
C THR A 47 -54.62 -24.54 -20.38
N GLY A 48 -54.03 -24.97 -19.26
CA GLY A 48 -53.87 -24.15 -18.06
C GLY A 48 -52.91 -22.96 -18.23
N GLN A 49 -51.80 -23.14 -18.96
CA GLN A 49 -50.85 -22.06 -19.26
C GLN A 49 -51.47 -21.01 -20.19
N VAL A 50 -52.27 -21.44 -21.17
CA VAL A 50 -52.99 -20.53 -22.08
C VAL A 50 -54.03 -19.69 -21.31
N ILE A 51 -54.78 -20.29 -20.38
CA ILE A 51 -55.75 -19.56 -19.56
C ILE A 51 -55.04 -18.52 -18.67
N LEU A 52 -53.93 -18.89 -18.02
CA LEU A 52 -53.15 -17.98 -17.18
C LEU A 52 -52.56 -16.81 -17.99
N LEU A 53 -52.09 -17.08 -19.21
CA LEU A 53 -51.56 -16.06 -20.11
C LEU A 53 -52.65 -15.07 -20.55
N VAL A 54 -53.83 -15.56 -20.95
CA VAL A 54 -54.96 -14.71 -21.39
C VAL A 54 -55.48 -13.86 -20.24
N VAL A 55 -55.64 -14.44 -19.04
CA VAL A 55 -56.08 -13.70 -17.85
C VAL A 55 -55.06 -12.63 -17.44
N GLY A 56 -53.76 -12.94 -17.50
CA GLY A 56 -52.68 -11.99 -17.23
C GLY A 56 -52.65 -10.81 -18.21
N LEU A 57 -52.83 -11.08 -19.51
CA LEU A 57 -52.88 -10.05 -20.55
C LEU A 57 -54.11 -9.14 -20.43
N LEU A 58 -55.29 -9.70 -20.12
CA LEU A 58 -56.52 -8.91 -19.91
C LEU A 58 -56.39 -7.98 -18.68
N ALA A 59 -55.77 -8.44 -17.59
CA ALA A 59 -55.50 -7.62 -16.41
C ALA A 59 -54.53 -6.46 -16.71
N LEU A 60 -53.51 -6.71 -17.53
CA LEU A 60 -52.57 -5.69 -18.01
C LEU A 60 -53.24 -4.64 -18.89
N CYS A 61 -54.09 -5.05 -19.84
CA CYS A 61 -54.84 -4.12 -20.69
C CYS A 61 -55.83 -3.25 -19.89
N TYR A 62 -56.50 -3.83 -18.89
CA TYR A 62 -57.37 -3.08 -17.99
C TYR A 62 -56.60 -2.06 -17.12
N GLY A 63 -55.40 -2.42 -16.65
CA GLY A 63 -54.50 -1.50 -15.94
C GLY A 63 -54.04 -0.32 -16.81
N VAL A 64 -53.73 -0.56 -18.08
CA VAL A 64 -53.34 0.49 -19.05
C VAL A 64 -54.51 1.44 -19.37
N LEU A 65 -55.74 0.92 -19.49
CA LEU A 65 -56.94 1.73 -19.71
C LEU A 65 -57.28 2.63 -18.51
N LEU A 66 -57.12 2.12 -17.28
CA LEU A 66 -57.26 2.92 -16.06
C LEU A 66 -56.14 3.99 -15.93
N HIS A 67 -54.93 3.67 -16.37
CA HIS A 67 -53.80 4.61 -16.41
C HIS A 67 -54.03 5.74 -17.42
N ARG A 68 -54.54 5.44 -18.62
CA ARG A 68 -54.90 6.45 -19.64
C ARG A 68 -55.93 7.46 -19.13
N LYS A 69 -56.81 7.08 -18.21
CA LYS A 69 -57.79 7.98 -17.56
C LYS A 69 -57.16 8.85 -16.45
N ALA A 70 -56.02 8.45 -15.88
CA ALA A 70 -55.32 9.14 -14.78
C ALA A 70 -54.19 10.09 -15.23
N VAL A 71 -53.70 9.98 -16.48
CA VAL A 71 -52.52 10.71 -16.97
C VAL A 71 -52.81 12.16 -17.41
N LYS A 72 -54.07 12.62 -17.44
CA LYS A 72 -54.39 14.00 -17.86
C LYS A 72 -53.97 15.11 -16.85
N ASP A 73 -53.64 14.79 -15.59
CA ASP A 73 -53.35 15.80 -14.54
C ASP A 73 -51.91 15.79 -13.92
N TYR A 74 -50.96 15.02 -14.46
CA TYR A 74 -49.75 14.61 -13.69
C TYR A 74 -48.52 15.56 -13.67
N ARG A 75 -48.43 16.60 -14.50
CA ARG A 75 -47.19 17.40 -14.65
C ARG A 75 -46.88 18.40 -13.51
N ARG A 76 -47.84 18.67 -12.61
CA ARG A 76 -47.67 19.56 -11.44
C ARG A 76 -47.35 18.80 -10.15
N VAL A 77 -47.95 17.62 -9.95
CA VAL A 77 -47.81 16.82 -8.72
C VAL A 77 -46.47 16.09 -8.67
N GLY A 78 -45.95 15.58 -9.79
CA GLY A 78 -44.65 14.87 -9.81
C GLY A 78 -43.45 15.74 -9.42
N ARG A 79 -43.44 17.03 -9.80
CA ARG A 79 -42.39 17.97 -9.39
C ARG A 79 -42.49 18.37 -7.92
N ALA A 80 -43.69 18.46 -7.36
CA ALA A 80 -43.89 18.73 -5.93
C ALA A 80 -43.45 17.52 -5.09
N TYR A 81 -43.80 16.31 -5.52
CA TYR A 81 -43.41 15.07 -4.83
C TYR A 81 -41.89 14.85 -4.80
N VAL A 82 -41.20 15.00 -5.95
CA VAL A 82 -39.73 14.91 -6.00
C VAL A 82 -39.07 15.97 -5.10
N LYS A 83 -39.59 17.20 -5.09
CA LYS A 83 -39.09 18.26 -4.20
C LYS A 83 -39.30 17.92 -2.72
N THR A 84 -40.45 17.38 -2.33
CA THR A 84 -40.72 16.98 -0.95
C THR A 84 -39.83 15.81 -0.51
N VAL A 85 -39.62 14.81 -1.37
CA VAL A 85 -38.72 13.68 -1.08
C VAL A 85 -37.29 14.18 -0.91
N LEU A 86 -36.79 15.04 -1.81
CA LEU A 86 -35.45 15.64 -1.67
C LEU A 86 -35.34 16.54 -0.42
N PHE A 87 -36.38 17.31 -0.09
CA PHE A 87 -36.42 18.19 1.08
C PHE A 87 -36.39 17.44 2.41
N ILE A 88 -36.81 16.17 2.44
CA ILE A 88 -36.74 15.33 3.65
C ILE A 88 -35.48 14.45 3.63
N ALA A 89 -35.18 13.81 2.49
CA ALA A 89 -34.08 12.88 2.36
C ALA A 89 -32.71 13.56 2.52
N VAL A 90 -32.53 14.77 1.95
CA VAL A 90 -31.24 15.47 2.01
C VAL A 90 -30.91 15.92 3.45
N PRO A 91 -31.80 16.62 4.19
CA PRO A 91 -31.51 16.96 5.58
C PRO A 91 -31.35 15.74 6.48
N THR A 92 -32.12 14.67 6.25
CA THR A 92 -31.99 13.42 7.03
C THR A 92 -30.64 12.76 6.77
N ALA A 93 -30.18 12.72 5.52
CA ALA A 93 -28.85 12.21 5.17
C ALA A 93 -27.74 13.08 5.77
N ILE A 94 -27.90 14.41 5.77
CA ILE A 94 -26.94 15.33 6.40
C ILE A 94 -26.88 15.08 7.92
N VAL A 95 -28.04 15.01 8.59
CA VAL A 95 -28.10 14.74 10.04
C VAL A 95 -27.47 13.38 10.36
N PHE A 96 -27.72 12.36 9.56
CA PHE A 96 -27.09 11.05 9.70
C PHE A 96 -25.58 11.13 9.53
N CYS A 97 -25.07 11.81 8.50
CA CYS A 97 -23.63 11.98 8.28
C CYS A 97 -22.96 12.73 9.45
N VAL A 98 -23.59 13.81 9.93
CA VAL A 98 -23.11 14.57 11.10
C VAL A 98 -23.11 13.69 12.35
N ALA A 99 -24.16 12.90 12.58
CA ALA A 99 -24.23 11.98 13.72
C ALA A 99 -23.12 10.92 13.67
N VAL A 100 -22.80 10.37 12.50
CA VAL A 100 -21.70 9.42 12.31
C VAL A 100 -20.33 10.06 12.60
N VAL A 101 -20.08 11.29 12.12
CA VAL A 101 -18.83 12.02 12.41
C VAL A 101 -18.70 12.38 13.89
N VAL A 102 -19.81 12.75 14.54
CA VAL A 102 -19.82 13.01 15.98
C VAL A 102 -19.56 11.74 16.77
N ALA A 103 -20.22 10.62 16.42
CA ALA A 103 -19.96 9.32 17.02
C ALA A 103 -18.50 8.89 16.86
N ASP A 104 -17.90 9.12 15.69
CA ASP A 104 -16.47 8.88 15.44
C ASP A 104 -15.57 9.64 16.42
N LYS A 105 -15.83 10.94 16.62
CA LYS A 105 -15.09 11.75 17.60
C LYS A 105 -15.25 11.23 19.03
N PHE A 106 -16.46 10.80 19.41
CA PHE A 106 -16.69 10.18 20.72
C PHE A 106 -15.92 8.87 20.88
N VAL A 107 -15.84 8.02 19.84
CA VAL A 107 -15.00 6.82 19.84
C VAL A 107 -13.52 7.19 20.01
N GLY A 108 -13.04 8.24 19.33
CA GLY A 108 -11.67 8.74 19.50
C GLY A 108 -11.35 9.29 20.89
N ILE A 109 -12.35 9.75 21.65
CA ILE A 109 -12.21 10.20 23.04
C ILE A 109 -12.21 9.01 24.02
N ILE A 110 -13.07 8.01 23.80
CA ILE A 110 -13.22 6.83 24.67
C ILE A 110 -12.07 5.84 24.47
N GLU A 111 -11.67 5.61 23.21
CA GLU A 111 -10.48 4.85 22.82
C GLU A 111 -9.46 5.83 22.22
N PRO A 112 -8.65 6.54 23.03
CA PRO A 112 -7.61 7.41 22.50
C PRO A 112 -6.60 6.60 21.66
N PRO A 113 -5.98 7.19 20.61
CA PRO A 113 -5.11 6.54 19.62
C PRO A 113 -3.78 5.94 20.13
N THR A 114 -3.72 5.59 21.40
CA THR A 114 -2.55 5.04 22.08
C THR A 114 -2.21 3.59 21.68
N SER A 115 -3.07 2.93 20.90
CA SER A 115 -2.76 1.65 20.27
C SER A 115 -3.40 1.63 18.87
N PRO A 116 -2.61 1.69 17.78
CA PRO A 116 -3.16 1.61 16.44
C PRO A 116 -3.67 0.18 16.23
N THR A 117 -4.98 -0.01 16.25
CA THR A 117 -5.59 -1.32 15.97
C THR A 117 -5.37 -1.80 14.53
N ALA A 118 -4.89 -0.93 13.64
CA ALA A 118 -4.42 -1.25 12.29
C ALA A 118 -2.87 -1.33 12.17
N GLY A 119 -2.14 -0.97 13.23
CA GLY A 119 -0.69 -0.75 13.21
C GLY A 119 -0.26 0.50 12.41
N LEU A 120 1.01 0.86 12.50
CA LEU A 120 1.62 2.02 11.84
C LEU A 120 1.87 1.75 10.34
N LEU A 121 2.29 0.53 10.00
CA LEU A 121 2.55 0.08 8.63
C LEU A 121 1.76 -1.17 8.28
N PHE A 122 1.76 -2.14 9.18
CA PHE A 122 1.14 -3.44 9.02
C PHE A 122 0.24 -3.75 10.21
N PRO A 123 -0.68 -4.72 10.10
CA PRO A 123 -1.43 -5.14 11.27
C PRO A 123 -0.48 -5.57 12.41
N PRO A 124 -0.83 -5.27 13.66
CA PRO A 124 0.03 -5.55 14.80
C PRO A 124 0.11 -7.06 15.09
N ASN A 125 1.23 -7.49 15.67
CA ASN A 125 1.45 -8.86 16.14
C ASN A 125 1.20 -9.94 15.08
N GLN A 126 1.58 -9.69 13.83
CA GLN A 126 1.47 -10.65 12.74
C GLN A 126 2.73 -11.49 12.58
N SER A 127 2.56 -12.69 12.03
CA SER A 127 3.65 -13.57 11.65
C SER A 127 3.38 -14.10 10.25
N VAL A 128 4.24 -13.80 9.28
CA VAL A 128 4.10 -14.26 7.90
C VAL A 128 5.38 -15.00 7.51
N ASP A 129 5.23 -16.25 7.12
CA ASP A 129 6.33 -17.05 6.59
C ASP A 129 6.37 -16.86 5.07
N TYR A 130 7.55 -16.61 4.50
CA TYR A 130 7.79 -16.57 3.07
C TYR A 130 8.80 -17.66 2.70
N ALA A 131 8.57 -18.36 1.59
CA ALA A 131 9.50 -19.37 1.10
C ALA A 131 9.50 -19.38 -0.44
N THR A 132 10.65 -19.07 -1.01
CA THR A 132 10.97 -19.13 -2.44
C THR A 132 12.17 -20.07 -2.63
N SER A 133 12.67 -20.20 -3.86
CA SER A 133 13.95 -20.88 -4.10
C SER A 133 15.18 -20.06 -3.68
N GLU A 134 15.02 -18.78 -3.35
CA GLU A 134 16.13 -17.89 -2.97
C GLU A 134 16.20 -17.61 -1.46
N TYR A 135 15.08 -17.68 -0.76
CA TYR A 135 15.00 -17.41 0.68
C TYR A 135 13.83 -18.11 1.36
N GLU A 136 14.00 -18.39 2.64
CA GLU A 136 12.95 -18.80 3.56
C GLU A 136 13.08 -17.95 4.83
N ILE A 137 12.07 -17.14 5.12
CA ILE A 137 12.11 -16.16 6.22
C ILE A 137 10.78 -16.11 6.97
N THR A 138 10.83 -15.69 8.24
CA THR A 138 9.62 -15.35 9.01
C THR A 138 9.59 -13.87 9.35
N VAL A 139 8.68 -13.14 8.72
CA VAL A 139 8.38 -11.75 9.06
C VAL A 139 7.50 -11.70 10.29
N ARG A 140 7.85 -10.84 11.26
CA ARG A 140 7.01 -10.55 12.43
C ARG A 140 6.83 -9.04 12.59
N THR A 141 5.63 -8.63 12.95
CA THR A 141 5.33 -7.22 13.30
C THR A 141 5.07 -7.11 14.80
N ASN A 142 5.54 -6.02 15.40
CA ASN A 142 5.33 -5.74 16.82
C ASN A 142 3.93 -5.17 17.10
N SER A 143 3.68 -4.78 18.36
CA SER A 143 2.42 -4.15 18.79
C SER A 143 2.12 -2.80 18.11
N LEU A 144 3.13 -2.12 17.58
CA LEU A 144 2.98 -0.91 16.76
C LEU A 144 2.75 -1.20 15.28
N GLY A 145 2.83 -2.46 14.84
CA GLY A 145 2.64 -2.82 13.43
C GLY A 145 3.85 -2.49 12.54
N ILE A 146 5.06 -2.43 13.09
CA ILE A 146 6.30 -2.35 12.32
C ILE A 146 7.09 -3.66 12.44
N ARG A 147 7.91 -3.96 11.44
CA ARG A 147 8.77 -5.15 11.43
C ARG A 147 10.01 -4.87 12.29
N ASP A 148 9.85 -5.03 13.60
CA ASP A 148 10.90 -4.78 14.57
C ASP A 148 10.63 -5.55 15.87
N ARG A 149 11.57 -5.47 16.83
CA ARG A 149 11.29 -5.87 18.23
C ARG A 149 10.20 -4.99 18.84
N GLU A 150 9.65 -5.39 19.98
CA GLU A 150 8.78 -4.51 20.77
C GLU A 150 9.54 -3.25 21.21
N ILE A 151 8.86 -2.11 21.14
CA ILE A 151 9.46 -0.79 21.40
C ILE A 151 8.73 -0.15 22.56
N ASP A 152 9.50 0.21 23.59
CA ASP A 152 9.03 1.11 24.63
C ASP A 152 9.28 2.56 24.20
N VAL A 153 8.22 3.24 23.81
CA VAL A 153 8.27 4.63 23.33
C VAL A 153 8.47 5.62 24.49
N THR A 154 8.19 5.22 25.73
CA THR A 154 8.11 6.11 26.90
C THR A 154 9.35 6.15 27.77
N GLU A 155 10.11 5.05 27.85
CA GLU A 155 11.23 4.93 28.80
C GLU A 155 12.63 4.93 28.17
N ASP A 156 12.73 4.76 26.84
CA ASP A 156 14.02 4.61 26.16
C ASP A 156 14.68 5.97 25.87
N LYS A 157 15.83 6.22 26.52
CA LYS A 157 16.68 7.41 26.34
C LYS A 157 17.77 7.24 25.27
N SER A 158 17.68 6.21 24.42
CA SER A 158 18.58 6.04 23.29
C SER A 158 18.40 7.13 22.24
N TYR A 159 19.47 7.43 21.50
CA TYR A 159 19.38 8.25 20.30
C TYR A 159 18.58 7.48 19.25
N ARG A 160 17.41 7.98 18.86
CA ARG A 160 16.47 7.25 18.03
C ARG A 160 16.55 7.69 16.57
N ILE A 161 16.74 6.71 15.69
CA ILE A 161 16.80 6.91 14.24
C ILE A 161 15.59 6.23 13.61
N LEU A 162 14.80 6.92 12.78
CA LEU A 162 13.84 6.26 11.88
C LEU A 162 14.50 5.98 10.55
N ALA A 163 14.58 4.71 10.15
CA ALA A 163 14.95 4.31 8.80
C ALA A 163 13.68 4.14 7.97
N ILE A 164 13.43 5.06 7.03
CA ILE A 164 12.23 5.10 6.19
C ILE A 164 12.62 4.77 4.76
N GLY A 165 11.86 3.89 4.12
CA GLY A 165 12.06 3.56 2.72
C GLY A 165 11.11 2.45 2.29
N ASP A 166 11.47 1.79 1.21
CA ASP A 166 10.67 0.74 0.61
C ASP A 166 11.02 -0.67 1.14
N SER A 167 10.79 -1.66 0.29
CA SER A 167 11.17 -3.07 0.43
C SER A 167 12.66 -3.32 0.79
N PHE A 168 13.59 -2.48 0.33
CA PHE A 168 15.02 -2.61 0.65
C PHE A 168 15.33 -2.14 2.07
N THR A 169 14.56 -1.19 2.60
CA THR A 169 14.67 -0.82 4.01
C THR A 169 13.97 -1.83 4.90
N TYR A 170 12.85 -2.37 4.42
CA TYR A 170 12.10 -3.41 5.11
C TYR A 170 12.90 -4.71 5.35
N GLY A 171 13.90 -5.00 4.52
CA GLY A 171 14.63 -6.27 4.57
C GLY A 171 13.92 -7.39 3.82
N TRP A 172 13.35 -7.09 2.65
CA TRP A 172 12.66 -8.11 1.85
C TRP A 172 13.61 -9.27 1.49
N GLY A 173 13.18 -10.49 1.77
CA GLY A 173 13.96 -11.71 1.47
C GLY A 173 15.05 -12.08 2.50
N VAL A 174 15.23 -11.31 3.58
CA VAL A 174 16.18 -11.62 4.66
C VAL A 174 15.52 -11.58 6.03
N GLU A 175 16.14 -12.16 7.06
CA GLU A 175 15.63 -12.05 8.43
C GLU A 175 15.75 -10.60 8.96
N ASN A 176 14.99 -10.27 10.02
CA ASN A 176 14.92 -8.88 10.49
C ASN A 176 16.28 -8.34 10.97
N ASP A 177 17.07 -9.16 11.65
CA ASP A 177 18.42 -8.84 12.11
C ASP A 177 19.45 -8.73 10.98
N GLU A 178 19.16 -9.32 9.82
CA GLU A 178 19.95 -9.18 8.59
C GLU A 178 19.61 -7.91 7.80
N ALA A 179 18.51 -7.23 8.11
CA ALA A 179 18.15 -5.98 7.43
C ALA A 179 19.14 -4.85 7.76
N TRP A 180 19.45 -4.02 6.77
CA TRP A 180 20.47 -2.97 6.90
C TRP A 180 20.28 -2.04 8.12
N PRO A 181 19.04 -1.66 8.52
CA PRO A 181 18.85 -0.80 9.71
C PRO A 181 19.32 -1.49 10.99
N LYS A 182 19.13 -2.82 11.11
CA LYS A 182 19.54 -3.59 12.29
C LYS A 182 21.04 -3.85 12.30
N ILE A 183 21.62 -4.16 11.13
CA ILE A 183 23.08 -4.25 10.99
C ILE A 183 23.74 -2.92 11.38
N ALA A 184 23.20 -1.79 10.94
CA ALA A 184 23.72 -0.47 11.33
C ALA A 184 23.60 -0.22 12.85
N GLU A 185 22.45 -0.56 13.45
CA GLU A 185 22.22 -0.44 14.89
C GLU A 185 23.24 -1.26 15.70
N ASP A 186 23.42 -2.54 15.36
CA ASP A 186 24.31 -3.45 16.08
C ASP A 186 25.77 -2.97 16.00
N ARG A 187 26.21 -2.49 14.84
CA ARG A 187 27.56 -1.94 14.66
C ARG A 187 27.77 -0.67 15.48
N LEU A 188 26.79 0.23 15.51
CA LEU A 188 26.86 1.44 16.31
C LEU A 188 26.88 1.12 17.81
N ARG A 189 26.06 0.17 18.27
CA ARG A 189 26.06 -0.30 19.66
C ARG A 189 27.37 -0.95 20.05
N ALA A 190 27.95 -1.78 19.16
CA ALA A 190 29.27 -2.37 19.36
C ALA A 190 30.38 -1.29 19.45
N ALA A 191 30.20 -0.15 18.79
CA ALA A 191 31.06 1.03 18.91
C ALA A 191 30.78 1.90 20.16
N GLY A 192 29.89 1.46 21.05
CA GLY A 192 29.56 2.12 22.32
C GLY A 192 28.48 3.21 22.22
N CYS A 193 27.79 3.34 21.09
CA CYS A 193 26.69 4.30 20.95
C CYS A 193 25.40 3.75 21.59
N ASN A 194 24.72 4.58 22.39
CA ASN A 194 23.37 4.26 22.86
C ASN A 194 22.34 4.69 21.80
N VAL A 195 22.12 3.83 20.80
CA VAL A 195 21.27 4.11 19.64
C VAL A 195 20.17 3.05 19.48
N GLN A 196 19.05 3.48 18.95
CA GLN A 196 17.95 2.62 18.49
C GLN A 196 17.55 3.06 17.08
N ILE A 197 17.69 2.17 16.11
CA ILE A 197 17.24 2.39 14.73
C ILE A 197 15.93 1.64 14.55
N LEU A 198 14.84 2.34 14.27
CA LEU A 198 13.53 1.75 14.01
C LEU A 198 13.35 1.54 12.51
N ASN A 199 13.02 0.30 12.12
CA ASN A 199 12.81 -0.04 10.72
C ASN A 199 11.37 0.28 10.29
N LEU A 200 11.21 1.33 9.50
CA LEU A 200 9.94 1.79 8.93
C LEU A 200 9.91 1.56 7.41
N GLY A 201 10.65 0.55 6.92
CA GLY A 201 10.55 0.12 5.53
C GLY A 201 9.18 -0.45 5.19
N SER A 202 8.68 -0.15 4.00
CA SER A 202 7.36 -0.59 3.54
C SER A 202 7.42 -1.09 2.09
N PRO A 203 7.26 -2.41 1.84
CA PRO A 203 7.34 -2.93 0.48
C PRO A 203 6.32 -2.29 -0.48
N GLY A 204 6.80 -1.82 -1.63
CA GLY A 204 5.99 -1.16 -2.65
C GLY A 204 5.58 0.28 -2.33
N ALA A 205 6.00 0.83 -1.19
CA ALA A 205 5.75 2.23 -0.86
C ALA A 205 6.53 3.18 -1.77
N SER A 206 5.95 4.34 -2.02
CA SER A 206 6.55 5.44 -2.77
C SER A 206 7.00 6.58 -1.85
N PRO A 207 7.78 7.55 -2.36
CA PRO A 207 8.13 8.75 -1.58
C PRO A 207 6.92 9.53 -1.04
N ARG A 208 5.75 9.44 -1.70
CA ARG A 208 4.49 10.02 -1.18
C ARG A 208 4.00 9.28 0.06
N ASP A 209 4.15 7.96 0.09
CA ASP A 209 3.81 7.14 1.25
C ASP A 209 4.78 7.39 2.40
N TYR A 210 6.07 7.63 2.11
CA TYR A 210 7.05 8.02 3.13
C TYR A 210 6.62 9.32 3.83
N CYS A 211 6.16 10.32 3.07
CA CYS A 211 5.62 11.56 3.65
C CYS A 211 4.42 11.29 4.56
N GLU A 212 3.44 10.52 4.11
CA GLU A 212 2.26 10.23 4.92
C GLU A 212 2.62 9.43 6.19
N LEU A 213 3.53 8.47 6.08
CA LEU A 213 4.04 7.73 7.22
C LEU A 213 4.72 8.64 8.24
N THR A 214 5.51 9.62 7.80
CA THR A 214 6.22 10.54 8.70
C THR A 214 5.30 11.40 9.55
N ARG A 215 4.15 11.83 9.00
CA ARG A 215 3.14 12.63 9.73
C ARG A 215 2.58 11.90 10.94
N GLN A 216 2.56 10.56 10.91
CA GLN A 216 2.05 9.74 12.00
C GLN A 216 3.18 9.22 12.89
N SER A 217 4.29 8.79 12.28
CA SER A 217 5.39 8.13 12.98
C SER A 217 6.31 9.09 13.74
N ILE A 218 6.58 10.29 13.22
CA ILE A 218 7.48 11.26 13.89
C ILE A 218 6.92 11.74 15.24
N PRO A 219 5.65 12.21 15.34
CA PRO A 219 5.08 12.64 16.62
C PRO A 219 4.99 11.50 17.64
N LEU A 220 4.75 10.28 17.15
CA LEU A 220 4.60 9.08 17.98
C LEU A 220 5.95 8.60 18.51
N LEU A 221 6.92 8.40 17.61
CA LEU A 221 8.19 7.75 17.92
C LEU A 221 9.27 8.74 18.36
N LYS A 222 9.09 10.06 18.14
CA LYS A 222 10.00 11.12 18.59
C LYS A 222 11.48 10.83 18.30
N PRO A 223 11.87 10.73 17.02
CA PRO A 223 13.26 10.46 16.68
C PRO A 223 14.17 11.68 16.87
N ASP A 224 15.48 11.44 16.91
CA ASP A 224 16.52 12.45 16.81
C ASP A 224 17.02 12.62 15.36
N LEU A 225 16.88 11.56 14.55
CA LEU A 225 17.30 11.51 13.15
C LEU A 225 16.30 10.70 12.32
N VAL A 226 15.98 11.19 11.13
CA VAL A 226 15.23 10.47 10.09
C VAL A 226 16.19 10.22 8.93
N ILE A 227 16.38 8.95 8.57
CA ILE A 227 17.10 8.53 7.37
C ILE A 227 16.06 8.09 6.35
N VAL A 228 15.95 8.83 5.24
CA VAL A 228 15.11 8.45 4.11
C VAL A 228 15.98 7.72 3.09
N ALA A 229 15.74 6.43 2.92
CA ALA A 229 16.43 5.56 1.98
C ALA A 229 15.63 5.51 0.67
N VAL A 230 16.13 6.20 -0.36
CA VAL A 230 15.46 6.35 -1.65
C VAL A 230 15.99 5.33 -2.65
N LEU A 231 15.13 4.46 -3.18
CA LEU A 231 15.53 3.43 -4.14
C LEU A 231 15.81 4.03 -5.52
N GLN A 232 17.02 3.77 -6.03
CA GLN A 232 17.43 4.25 -7.34
C GLN A 232 16.48 3.76 -8.45
N GLY A 233 16.03 4.69 -9.29
CA GLY A 233 15.12 4.43 -10.40
C GLY A 233 13.66 4.23 -9.97
N ASN A 234 13.42 3.29 -9.03
CA ASN A 234 12.07 2.90 -8.63
C ASN A 234 11.27 4.05 -8.02
N ASP A 235 11.81 4.69 -6.97
CA ASP A 235 11.12 5.76 -6.25
C ASP A 235 10.79 6.94 -7.16
N LEU A 236 11.71 7.32 -8.04
CA LEU A 236 11.47 8.38 -9.03
C LEU A 236 10.40 7.97 -10.06
N MET A 237 10.43 6.73 -10.55
CA MET A 237 9.44 6.22 -11.50
C MET A 237 8.04 6.19 -10.87
N GLN A 238 7.92 5.85 -9.59
CA GLN A 238 6.65 5.95 -8.86
C GLN A 238 6.13 7.39 -8.75
N MET A 239 7.01 8.40 -8.75
CA MET A 239 6.58 9.81 -8.72
C MET A 239 5.90 10.28 -10.00
N GLN A 240 6.09 9.58 -11.12
CA GLN A 240 5.40 9.88 -12.39
C GLN A 240 3.91 9.58 -12.34
N PHE A 241 3.53 8.57 -11.56
CA PHE A 241 2.14 8.17 -11.43
C PHE A 241 1.54 8.98 -10.29
N GLU A 242 0.73 9.98 -10.62
CA GLU A 242 -0.14 10.54 -9.60
C GLU A 242 -1.11 9.44 -9.14
N PRO A 243 -1.28 9.23 -7.82
CA PRO A 243 -2.36 8.37 -7.38
C PRO A 243 -3.64 8.92 -7.99
N PRO A 244 -4.49 8.10 -8.63
CA PRO A 244 -5.69 8.60 -9.27
C PRO A 244 -6.48 9.42 -8.25
N VAL A 245 -6.68 10.71 -8.54
CA VAL A 245 -7.58 11.56 -7.77
C VAL A 245 -8.99 11.10 -8.11
N PHE A 246 -9.40 9.95 -7.56
CA PHE A 246 -10.79 9.56 -7.61
C PHE A 246 -11.56 10.62 -6.84
N PRO A 247 -12.62 11.23 -7.41
CA PRO A 247 -13.58 11.96 -6.62
C PRO A 247 -14.24 10.93 -5.70
N PHE A 248 -13.69 10.82 -4.49
CA PHE A 248 -14.27 10.13 -3.35
C PHE A 248 -14.60 8.64 -3.58
N SER A 249 -13.62 7.76 -3.41
CA SER A 249 -13.98 6.37 -3.10
C SER A 249 -14.68 6.35 -1.72
N PRO A 250 -15.73 5.53 -1.52
CA PRO A 250 -16.41 5.42 -0.22
C PRO A 250 -15.44 5.07 0.92
N GLY A 251 -14.39 4.31 0.64
CA GLY A 251 -13.33 3.98 1.60
C GLY A 251 -12.51 5.19 2.02
N GLU A 252 -12.13 6.06 1.08
CA GLU A 252 -11.32 7.25 1.38
C GLU A 252 -12.13 8.34 2.09
N LEU A 253 -13.41 8.49 1.74
CA LEU A 253 -14.35 9.31 2.51
C LEU A 253 -14.49 8.80 3.95
N ALA A 254 -14.64 7.49 4.12
CA ALA A 254 -14.77 6.90 5.44
C ALA A 254 -13.48 7.08 6.27
N LYS A 255 -12.29 6.90 5.67
CA LYS A 255 -11.00 7.18 6.35
C LYS A 255 -10.89 8.65 6.78
N ARG A 256 -11.30 9.57 5.92
CA ARG A 256 -11.19 11.01 6.18
C ARG A 256 -12.17 11.52 7.23
N PHE A 257 -13.40 11.04 7.20
CA PHE A 257 -14.49 11.57 8.04
C PHE A 257 -14.83 10.67 9.24
N CYS A 258 -14.46 9.39 9.20
CA CYS A 258 -14.77 8.39 10.23
C CYS A 258 -13.57 7.48 10.58
N PRO A 259 -12.36 8.03 10.86
CA PRO A 259 -11.16 7.22 11.10
C PRO A 259 -11.24 6.35 12.36
N ASN A 260 -11.87 6.82 13.44
CA ASN A 260 -11.93 6.10 14.72
C ASN A 260 -12.90 4.91 14.67
N LEU A 261 -14.03 5.06 13.97
CA LEU A 261 -14.99 3.98 13.73
C LEU A 261 -14.39 2.89 12.84
N LEU A 262 -13.72 3.28 11.75
CA LEU A 262 -12.99 2.33 10.91
C LEU A 262 -11.92 1.59 11.69
N ARG A 263 -11.19 2.30 12.57
CA ARG A 263 -10.20 1.71 13.47
C ARG A 263 -10.81 0.70 14.44
N LEU A 264 -12.00 0.98 14.98
CA LEU A 264 -12.70 0.07 15.89
C LEU A 264 -13.21 -1.20 15.18
N VAL A 265 -13.66 -1.07 13.92
CA VAL A 265 -14.10 -2.22 13.10
C VAL A 265 -12.90 -3.05 12.64
N SER A 266 -11.88 -2.42 12.06
CA SER A 266 -10.65 -3.11 11.63
C SER A 266 -9.93 -3.78 12.81
N GLY A 267 -9.85 -3.09 13.95
CA GLY A 267 -9.26 -3.63 15.18
C GLY A 267 -9.92 -4.90 15.71
N ARG A 268 -11.23 -5.09 15.48
CA ARG A 268 -11.91 -6.34 15.85
C ARG A 268 -11.55 -7.50 14.91
N CYS A 269 -11.26 -7.22 13.64
CA CYS A 269 -10.81 -8.23 12.68
C CYS A 269 -9.35 -8.63 12.89
N PHE A 270 -8.47 -7.70 13.26
CA PHE A 270 -7.04 -7.94 13.48
C PHE A 270 -6.66 -8.32 14.92
N ARG A 271 -7.62 -8.42 15.84
CA ARG A 271 -7.38 -8.76 17.26
C ARG A 271 -6.81 -10.16 17.51
N ARG A 272 -6.75 -11.02 16.49
CA ARG A 272 -6.07 -12.33 16.59
C ARG A 272 -4.77 -12.24 15.80
N ALA A 273 -3.65 -12.39 16.51
CA ALA A 273 -2.35 -12.64 15.88
C ALA A 273 -2.52 -13.79 14.88
N GLN A 274 -2.35 -13.50 13.59
CA GLN A 274 -2.49 -14.49 12.54
C GLN A 274 -1.09 -14.93 12.14
N LYS A 275 -0.88 -16.25 12.19
CA LYS A 275 0.26 -16.86 11.50
C LYS A 275 -0.19 -17.20 10.09
N VAL A 276 0.45 -16.61 9.09
CA VAL A 276 0.24 -16.90 7.67
C VAL A 276 1.41 -17.75 7.19
N PRO A 277 1.19 -19.04 6.86
CA PRO A 277 2.26 -19.92 6.40
C PRO A 277 2.68 -19.60 4.95
N ALA A 278 3.92 -19.94 4.60
CA ALA A 278 4.47 -19.69 3.26
C ALA A 278 3.67 -20.33 2.12
N SER A 279 3.00 -21.47 2.38
CA SER A 279 2.11 -22.10 1.41
C SER A 279 0.92 -21.21 1.03
N GLU A 280 0.39 -20.43 1.97
CA GLU A 280 -0.73 -19.51 1.70
C GLU A 280 -0.28 -18.34 0.83
N ILE A 281 0.90 -17.77 1.12
CA ILE A 281 1.52 -16.74 0.27
C ILE A 281 1.80 -17.27 -1.13
N ARG A 282 2.39 -18.46 -1.24
CA ARG A 282 2.66 -19.13 -2.52
C ARG A 282 1.38 -19.32 -3.33
N HIS A 283 0.30 -19.79 -2.71
CA HIS A 283 -1.00 -19.92 -3.39
C HIS A 283 -1.60 -18.57 -3.78
N ALA A 284 -1.42 -17.53 -2.96
CA ALA A 284 -1.85 -16.17 -3.30
C ALA A 284 -1.08 -15.64 -4.54
N TRP A 285 0.23 -15.82 -4.60
CA TRP A 285 1.07 -15.43 -5.73
C TRP A 285 0.73 -16.21 -7.00
N GLN A 286 0.49 -17.53 -6.91
CA GLN A 286 -0.03 -18.33 -8.03
C GLN A 286 -1.36 -17.78 -8.55
N SER A 287 -2.28 -17.43 -7.64
CA SER A 287 -3.59 -16.89 -7.99
C SER A 287 -3.51 -15.48 -8.61
N ILE A 288 -2.56 -14.66 -8.16
CA ILE A 288 -2.27 -13.37 -8.78
C ILE A 288 -1.72 -13.58 -10.19
N ALA A 289 -0.67 -14.41 -10.33
CA ALA A 289 -0.06 -14.72 -11.62
C ALA A 289 -1.09 -15.19 -12.65
N GLN A 290 -1.98 -16.12 -12.27
CA GLN A 290 -3.03 -16.64 -13.15
C GLN A 290 -4.07 -15.59 -13.57
N ARG A 291 -4.54 -14.76 -12.63
CA ARG A 291 -5.54 -13.72 -12.92
C ARG A 291 -4.98 -12.62 -13.81
N SER A 292 -3.74 -12.21 -13.57
CA SER A 292 -3.09 -11.15 -14.33
C SER A 292 -2.96 -11.48 -15.83
N ILE A 293 -2.80 -12.75 -16.21
CA ILE A 293 -2.71 -13.17 -17.64
C ILE A 293 -3.92 -12.66 -18.44
N SER A 294 -5.11 -12.69 -17.85
CA SER A 294 -6.34 -12.32 -18.54
C SER A 294 -6.41 -10.82 -18.87
N GLU A 295 -5.69 -10.00 -18.10
CA GLU A 295 -5.63 -8.54 -18.22
C GLU A 295 -4.48 -8.07 -19.13
N LEU A 296 -3.54 -8.95 -19.49
CA LEU A 296 -2.38 -8.59 -20.32
C LEU A 296 -2.75 -8.29 -21.77
N THR A 297 -2.13 -7.26 -22.34
CA THR A 297 -2.18 -6.98 -23.79
C THR A 297 -1.44 -8.06 -24.60
N PRO A 298 -1.68 -8.18 -25.92
CA PRO A 298 -0.93 -9.12 -26.76
C PRO A 298 0.59 -8.95 -26.68
N GLU A 299 1.08 -7.71 -26.61
CA GLU A 299 2.51 -7.40 -26.48
C GLU A 299 3.06 -7.86 -25.12
N GLN A 300 2.30 -7.66 -24.05
CA GLN A 300 2.68 -8.11 -22.69
C GLN A 300 2.69 -9.63 -22.59
N LYS A 301 1.73 -10.32 -23.22
CA LYS A 301 1.73 -11.79 -23.32
C LYS A 301 2.96 -12.30 -24.08
N GLN A 302 3.33 -11.65 -25.19
CA GLN A 302 4.55 -12.01 -25.91
C GLN A 302 5.81 -11.82 -25.06
N ARG A 303 5.86 -10.80 -24.19
CA ARG A 303 6.98 -10.62 -23.24
C ARG A 303 7.03 -11.77 -22.22
N LEU A 304 5.88 -12.13 -21.63
CA LEU A 304 5.77 -13.26 -20.71
C LEU A 304 6.21 -14.58 -21.36
N GLU A 305 5.87 -14.80 -22.62
CA GLU A 305 6.29 -15.98 -23.38
C GLU A 305 7.81 -16.02 -23.66
N LYS A 306 8.45 -14.85 -23.76
CA LYS A 306 9.89 -14.70 -24.00
C LYS A 306 10.74 -14.78 -22.74
N LEU A 307 10.14 -14.75 -21.55
CA LEU A 307 10.88 -15.02 -20.31
C LEU A 307 11.55 -16.39 -20.39
N ASP A 308 12.74 -16.51 -19.80
CA ASP A 308 13.42 -17.79 -19.72
C ASP A 308 12.57 -18.81 -18.93
N SER A 309 12.81 -20.10 -19.15
CA SER A 309 11.98 -21.16 -18.59
C SER A 309 11.97 -21.17 -17.06
N ARG A 310 13.09 -20.80 -16.41
CA ARG A 310 13.22 -20.81 -14.95
C ARG A 310 12.36 -19.68 -14.36
N THR A 311 12.55 -18.45 -14.83
CA THR A 311 11.77 -17.29 -14.38
C THR A 311 10.27 -17.48 -14.62
N ARG A 312 9.90 -17.95 -15.82
CA ARG A 312 8.49 -18.20 -16.16
C ARG A 312 7.86 -19.30 -15.30
N GLN A 313 8.60 -20.38 -15.01
CA GLN A 313 8.11 -21.44 -14.13
C GLN A 313 7.90 -20.92 -12.71
N ALA A 314 8.88 -20.20 -12.16
CA ALA A 314 8.82 -19.63 -10.82
C ALA A 314 7.65 -18.64 -10.66
N PHE A 315 7.38 -17.83 -11.69
CA PHE A 315 6.22 -16.93 -11.74
C PHE A 315 4.89 -17.68 -11.56
N PHE A 316 4.69 -18.77 -12.32
CA PHE A 316 3.45 -19.55 -12.25
C PHE A 316 3.35 -20.48 -11.03
N SER A 317 4.48 -20.91 -10.47
CA SER A 317 4.49 -21.73 -9.26
C SER A 317 4.43 -20.92 -7.96
N GLY A 318 4.49 -19.59 -8.02
CA GLY A 318 4.58 -18.72 -6.84
C GLY A 318 5.91 -18.89 -6.09
N ASP A 319 6.97 -19.28 -6.79
CA ASP A 319 8.31 -19.53 -6.23
C ASP A 319 9.26 -18.33 -6.39
N LEU A 320 8.73 -17.20 -6.87
CA LEU A 320 9.36 -15.87 -6.84
C LEU A 320 8.32 -14.81 -6.48
N ASN A 321 8.77 -13.62 -6.11
CA ASN A 321 7.89 -12.47 -5.93
C ASN A 321 7.19 -12.11 -7.25
N VAL A 322 5.91 -12.45 -7.34
CA VAL A 322 5.09 -12.27 -8.54
C VAL A 322 5.13 -10.84 -9.08
N HIS A 323 5.29 -9.84 -8.20
CA HIS A 323 5.31 -8.44 -8.58
C HIS A 323 6.55 -8.03 -9.38
N ALA A 324 7.71 -8.67 -9.17
CA ALA A 324 8.93 -8.38 -9.92
C ALA A 324 8.71 -8.59 -11.45
N VAL A 325 8.05 -9.71 -11.80
CA VAL A 325 7.71 -10.01 -13.20
C VAL A 325 6.56 -9.12 -13.69
N LEU A 326 5.52 -8.90 -12.89
CA LEU A 326 4.39 -8.06 -13.31
C LEU A 326 4.85 -6.63 -13.63
N ILE A 327 5.70 -6.03 -12.81
CA ILE A 327 6.25 -4.70 -13.07
C ILE A 327 7.02 -4.70 -14.39
N ALA A 328 7.85 -5.70 -14.67
CA ALA A 328 8.58 -5.81 -15.94
C ALA A 328 7.64 -5.94 -17.15
N LEU A 329 6.51 -6.66 -17.02
CA LEU A 329 5.52 -6.79 -18.09
C LEU A 329 4.82 -5.47 -18.41
N HIS A 330 4.42 -4.72 -17.36
CA HIS A 330 3.69 -3.46 -17.50
C HIS A 330 4.62 -2.28 -17.86
N HIS A 331 5.79 -2.21 -17.23
CA HIS A 331 6.74 -1.11 -17.30
C HIS A 331 8.17 -1.63 -17.57
N PRO A 332 8.43 -2.21 -18.75
CA PRO A 332 9.72 -2.84 -19.04
C PRO A 332 10.92 -1.87 -18.99
N ASP A 333 10.69 -0.57 -19.16
CA ASP A 333 11.74 0.45 -19.20
C ASP A 333 11.92 1.19 -17.87
N SER A 334 11.31 0.74 -16.77
CA SER A 334 11.34 1.44 -15.47
C SER A 334 12.75 1.81 -14.98
N TYR A 335 13.74 0.95 -15.21
CA TYR A 335 15.15 1.25 -14.83
C TYR A 335 15.89 2.13 -15.84
N SER A 336 15.38 2.28 -17.06
CA SER A 336 15.98 3.19 -18.04
C SER A 336 15.49 4.64 -17.84
N PHE A 337 14.38 4.82 -17.13
CA PHE A 337 13.74 6.11 -16.89
C PHE A 337 14.70 7.18 -16.33
N THR A 338 15.48 6.84 -15.31
CA THR A 338 16.38 7.80 -14.64
C THR A 338 17.75 7.94 -15.30
N LEU A 339 17.97 7.33 -16.48
CA LEU A 339 19.25 7.47 -17.21
C LEU A 339 19.33 8.78 -18.01
N HIS A 340 18.18 9.36 -18.37
CA HIS A 340 18.10 10.56 -19.20
C HIS A 340 17.47 11.72 -18.41
N LEU A 341 18.29 12.36 -17.55
CA LEU A 341 17.82 13.39 -16.63
C LEU A 341 17.25 14.63 -17.33
N ASP A 342 17.59 14.87 -18.60
CA ASP A 342 17.12 16.01 -19.38
C ASP A 342 15.64 15.91 -19.80
N GLN A 343 15.02 14.74 -19.68
CA GLN A 343 13.60 14.55 -20.01
C GLN A 343 12.69 15.30 -19.04
N ALA A 344 11.65 15.94 -19.56
CA ALA A 344 10.72 16.75 -18.77
C ALA A 344 10.03 15.92 -17.68
N GLU A 345 9.63 14.69 -18.01
CA GLU A 345 8.96 13.77 -17.10
C GLU A 345 9.89 13.33 -15.94
N VAL A 346 11.20 13.23 -16.20
CA VAL A 346 12.21 12.95 -15.17
C VAL A 346 12.39 14.16 -14.26
N GLN A 347 12.46 15.36 -14.83
CA GLN A 347 12.56 16.60 -14.05
C GLN A 347 11.32 16.84 -13.17
N ASP A 348 10.12 16.54 -13.68
CA ASP A 348 8.89 16.60 -12.89
C ASP A 348 8.90 15.61 -11.72
N ALA A 349 9.36 14.38 -11.95
CA ALA A 349 9.52 13.37 -10.90
C ALA A 349 10.54 13.78 -9.83
N ILE A 350 11.70 14.33 -10.24
CA ILE A 350 12.72 14.90 -9.33
C ILE A 350 12.11 16.02 -8.48
N GLY A 351 11.38 16.94 -9.10
CA GLY A 351 10.72 18.04 -8.41
C GLY A 351 9.65 17.55 -7.43
N ALA A 352 8.89 16.51 -7.78
CA ALA A 352 7.91 15.90 -6.90
C ALA A 352 8.58 15.20 -5.70
N LEU A 353 9.67 14.45 -5.93
CA LEU A 353 10.48 13.86 -4.87
C LEU A 353 11.04 14.94 -3.93
N GLY A 354 11.55 16.05 -4.48
CA GLY A 354 12.05 17.17 -3.69
C GLY A 354 11.00 17.78 -2.76
N LYS A 355 9.75 17.92 -3.23
CA LYS A 355 8.62 18.35 -2.38
C LYS A 355 8.37 17.37 -1.24
N CYS A 356 8.35 16.07 -1.54
CA CYS A 356 8.17 15.02 -0.53
C CYS A 356 9.28 15.07 0.55
N LEU A 357 10.55 15.13 0.13
CA LEU A 357 11.69 15.22 1.04
C LEU A 357 11.65 16.48 1.90
N LYS A 358 11.21 17.61 1.33
CA LYS A 358 11.04 18.86 2.07
C LYS A 358 9.94 18.76 3.13
N GLU A 359 8.82 18.11 2.83
CA GLU A 359 7.76 17.87 3.81
C GLU A 359 8.25 17.00 4.97
N ILE A 360 8.96 15.91 4.67
CA ILE A 360 9.55 15.02 5.69
C ILE A 360 10.53 15.79 6.57
N SER A 361 11.44 16.55 5.95
CA SER A 361 12.45 17.35 6.67
C SER A 361 11.81 18.41 7.57
N HIS A 362 10.77 19.08 7.09
CA HIS A 362 10.03 20.07 7.87
C HIS A 362 9.30 19.43 9.07
N GLU A 363 8.65 18.28 8.88
CA GLU A 363 8.00 17.55 9.97
C GLU A 363 9.01 17.07 11.01
N ALA A 364 10.14 16.50 10.58
CA ALA A 364 11.23 16.10 11.46
C ALA A 364 11.76 17.28 12.28
N ALA A 365 12.06 18.41 11.61
CA ALA A 365 12.55 19.61 12.27
C ALA A 365 11.53 20.19 13.27
N HIS A 366 10.24 20.12 12.98
CA HIS A 366 9.17 20.55 13.90
C HIS A 366 9.22 19.79 15.24
N PHE A 367 9.60 18.52 15.20
CA PHE A 367 9.78 17.67 16.39
C PHE A 367 11.22 17.60 16.90
N GLY A 368 12.11 18.46 16.39
CA GLY A 368 13.51 18.55 16.85
C GLY A 368 14.45 17.50 16.27
N ALA A 369 14.00 16.72 15.28
CA ALA A 369 14.81 15.74 14.57
C ALA A 369 15.50 16.36 13.34
N THR A 370 16.61 15.75 12.91
CA THR A 370 17.25 16.06 11.63
C THR A 370 16.87 15.04 10.56
N THR A 371 16.99 15.40 9.28
CA THR A 371 16.72 14.48 8.16
C THR A 371 17.96 14.35 7.27
N GLU A 372 18.25 13.12 6.86
CA GLU A 372 19.31 12.75 5.95
C GLU A 372 18.74 11.81 4.88
N VAL A 373 19.21 11.92 3.64
CA VAL A 373 18.81 11.05 2.54
C VAL A 373 19.98 10.17 2.14
N ILE A 374 19.72 8.87 1.98
CA ILE A 374 20.66 7.93 1.39
C ILE A 374 20.05 7.33 0.13
N SER A 375 20.83 7.13 -0.93
CA SER A 375 20.38 6.28 -2.03
C SER A 375 20.53 4.81 -1.68
N VAL A 376 19.58 4.00 -2.14
CA VAL A 376 19.67 2.54 -2.12
C VAL A 376 20.07 2.06 -3.52
N PRO A 377 21.27 1.48 -3.69
CA PRO A 377 21.72 1.03 -5.00
C PRO A 377 20.90 -0.12 -5.54
N SER A 378 20.30 0.07 -6.72
CA SER A 378 19.55 -0.99 -7.40
C SER A 378 20.48 -1.94 -8.16
N ALA A 379 20.10 -3.22 -8.24
CA ALA A 379 20.76 -4.22 -9.08
C ALA A 379 20.96 -3.75 -10.53
N ALA A 380 20.08 -2.88 -11.02
CA ALA A 380 20.15 -2.29 -12.35
C ALA A 380 21.42 -1.46 -12.63
N TYR A 381 22.10 -0.92 -11.61
CA TYR A 381 23.14 0.11 -11.79
C TYR A 381 24.52 -0.24 -11.21
N VAL A 382 24.71 -1.49 -10.75
CA VAL A 382 25.88 -1.89 -9.95
C VAL A 382 26.86 -2.83 -10.66
N SER A 383 26.38 -3.82 -11.42
CA SER A 383 27.26 -4.77 -12.11
C SER A 383 26.60 -5.35 -13.36
N ARG A 384 27.42 -5.86 -14.28
CA ARG A 384 26.93 -6.55 -15.48
C ARG A 384 26.13 -7.81 -15.12
N LYS A 385 26.58 -8.58 -14.12
CA LYS A 385 25.88 -9.76 -13.61
C LYS A 385 24.49 -9.41 -13.09
N SER A 386 24.37 -8.30 -12.36
CA SER A 386 23.10 -7.83 -11.82
C SER A 386 22.15 -7.37 -12.93
N ILE A 387 22.63 -6.62 -13.94
CA ILE A 387 21.81 -6.24 -15.11
C ILE A 387 21.30 -7.46 -15.88
N GLU A 388 22.12 -8.49 -16.04
CA GLU A 388 21.68 -9.73 -16.70
C GLU A 388 20.54 -10.42 -15.94
N SER A 389 20.53 -10.33 -14.60
CA SER A 389 19.45 -10.86 -13.76
C SER A 389 18.17 -10.05 -13.97
N ILE A 390 18.26 -8.71 -13.95
CA ILE A 390 17.16 -7.79 -14.26
C ILE A 390 16.55 -8.06 -15.66
N ARG A 391 17.39 -8.28 -16.67
CA ARG A 391 16.93 -8.61 -18.03
C ARG A 391 16.17 -9.93 -18.09
N ARG A 392 16.55 -10.94 -17.30
CA ARG A 392 15.84 -12.23 -17.22
C ARG A 392 14.44 -12.10 -16.63
N LEU A 393 14.23 -11.14 -15.72
CA LEU A 393 12.91 -10.80 -15.19
C LEU A 393 11.98 -10.14 -16.23
N GLY A 394 12.52 -9.71 -17.37
CA GLY A 394 11.77 -9.14 -18.49
C GLY A 394 11.98 -7.64 -18.70
N PHE A 395 12.81 -7.00 -17.89
CA PHE A 395 13.12 -5.58 -18.04
C PHE A 395 14.01 -5.31 -19.26
N ARG A 396 13.78 -4.17 -19.91
CA ARG A 396 14.62 -3.62 -20.97
C ARG A 396 15.56 -2.59 -20.37
N LEU A 397 16.82 -2.98 -20.30
CA LEU A 397 17.88 -2.14 -19.76
C LEU A 397 19.13 -2.32 -20.61
N SER A 398 19.73 -1.23 -21.07
CA SER A 398 20.99 -1.25 -21.82
C SER A 398 22.19 -1.23 -20.86
N ASP A 399 23.40 -1.52 -21.36
CA ASP A 399 24.63 -1.43 -20.56
C ASP A 399 25.00 0.04 -20.22
N GLU A 400 24.25 1.02 -20.74
CA GLU A 400 24.36 2.43 -20.35
C GLU A 400 24.06 2.65 -18.87
N ALA A 401 23.22 1.82 -18.26
CA ALA A 401 22.91 1.87 -16.84
C ALA A 401 24.13 1.69 -15.91
N LEU A 402 25.23 1.13 -16.42
CA LEU A 402 26.50 1.01 -15.69
C LEU A 402 27.40 2.24 -15.85
N LYS A 403 27.02 3.18 -16.73
CA LYS A 403 27.82 4.36 -17.05
C LYS A 403 27.28 5.56 -16.26
N GLY A 404 28.17 6.21 -15.51
CA GLY A 404 27.84 7.42 -14.76
C GLY A 404 27.03 7.13 -13.49
N ASP A 405 26.37 8.15 -12.97
CA ASP A 405 25.71 8.17 -11.66
C ASP A 405 24.31 8.82 -11.74
N ALA A 406 23.69 8.83 -12.93
CA ALA A 406 22.42 9.50 -13.19
C ALA A 406 21.31 9.17 -12.15
N PRO A 407 21.11 7.91 -11.72
CA PRO A 407 20.13 7.61 -10.67
C PRO A 407 20.42 8.31 -9.33
N ASP A 408 21.69 8.43 -8.93
CA ASP A 408 22.07 9.19 -7.72
C ASP A 408 21.95 10.69 -7.93
N GLN A 409 22.31 11.19 -9.12
CA GLN A 409 22.19 12.61 -9.43
C GLN A 409 20.74 13.08 -9.37
N ALA A 410 19.80 12.25 -9.86
CA ALA A 410 18.37 12.55 -9.78
C ALA A 410 17.92 12.73 -8.31
N ILE A 411 18.35 11.85 -7.41
CA ILE A 411 18.05 11.94 -5.97
C ILE A 411 18.77 13.14 -5.36
N ARG A 412 20.03 13.37 -5.71
CA ARG A 412 20.82 14.52 -5.24
C ARG A 412 20.14 15.84 -5.58
N THR A 413 19.70 16.04 -6.83
CA THR A 413 19.00 17.24 -7.26
C THR A 413 17.69 17.44 -6.48
N ALA A 414 16.94 16.36 -6.22
CA ALA A 414 15.76 16.45 -5.37
C ALA A 414 16.11 16.90 -3.92
N CYS A 415 17.18 16.34 -3.35
CA CYS A 415 17.68 16.71 -2.02
C CYS A 415 18.13 18.18 -1.94
N GLU A 416 18.85 18.67 -2.96
CA GLU A 416 19.28 20.07 -3.07
C GLU A 416 18.08 21.03 -3.06
N SER A 417 16.99 20.69 -3.77
CA SER A 417 15.76 21.48 -3.76
C SER A 417 15.02 21.47 -2.42
N ALA A 418 15.24 20.43 -1.61
CA ALA A 418 14.64 20.23 -0.30
C ALA A 418 15.49 20.78 0.85
N ASP A 419 16.73 21.23 0.57
CA ASP A 419 17.74 21.60 1.56
C ASP A 419 18.04 20.45 2.55
N VAL A 420 18.19 19.23 2.01
CA VAL A 420 18.50 18.02 2.78
C VAL A 420 19.82 17.43 2.29
N ARG A 421 20.63 16.90 3.21
CA ARG A 421 21.91 16.26 2.89
C ARG A 421 21.68 14.88 2.25
N PHE A 422 22.49 14.60 1.22
CA PHE A 422 22.44 13.36 0.42
C PHE A 422 23.74 12.57 0.50
N HIS A 423 23.63 11.25 0.67
CA HIS A 423 24.75 10.31 0.70
C HIS A 423 24.50 9.15 -0.27
N SER A 424 25.54 8.73 -0.99
CA SER A 424 25.45 7.62 -1.94
C SER A 424 26.48 6.53 -1.63
N PRO A 425 26.06 5.26 -1.52
CA PRO A 425 26.97 4.12 -1.39
C PRO A 425 27.26 3.45 -2.75
N SER A 426 26.81 4.03 -3.87
CA SER A 426 26.82 3.37 -5.20
C SER A 426 28.19 2.95 -5.68
N GLU A 427 29.24 3.76 -5.48
CA GLU A 427 30.61 3.41 -5.87
C GLU A 427 31.08 2.16 -5.13
N ARG A 428 30.90 2.13 -3.81
CA ARG A 428 31.23 0.97 -2.98
C ARG A 428 30.44 -0.28 -3.39
N PHE A 429 29.16 -0.12 -3.72
CA PHE A 429 28.34 -1.22 -4.23
C PHE A 429 28.84 -1.75 -5.57
N ARG A 430 29.24 -0.87 -6.50
CA ARG A 430 29.83 -1.27 -7.79
C ARG A 430 31.12 -2.05 -7.61
N ASP A 431 31.99 -1.60 -6.71
CA ASP A 431 33.27 -2.25 -6.45
C ASP A 431 33.08 -3.65 -5.88
N VAL A 432 32.25 -3.78 -4.84
CA VAL A 432 32.02 -5.08 -4.18
C VAL A 432 31.25 -6.03 -5.11
N ALA A 433 30.28 -5.52 -5.89
CA ALA A 433 29.50 -6.32 -6.83
C ALA A 433 30.32 -6.91 -8.00
N GLN A 434 31.58 -6.47 -8.21
CA GLN A 434 32.47 -7.12 -9.18
C GLN A 434 32.88 -8.53 -8.75
N THR A 435 32.90 -8.80 -7.44
CA THR A 435 33.42 -10.06 -6.89
C THR A 435 32.40 -10.81 -6.05
N GLU A 436 31.38 -10.13 -5.53
CA GLU A 436 30.38 -10.70 -4.64
C GLU A 436 28.95 -10.54 -5.19
N SER A 437 28.07 -11.48 -4.83
CA SER A 437 26.64 -11.35 -5.14
C SER A 437 25.96 -10.54 -4.05
N LEU A 438 25.52 -9.32 -4.37
CA LEU A 438 24.83 -8.45 -3.42
C LEU A 438 23.30 -8.58 -3.47
N TYR A 439 22.76 -9.18 -4.53
CA TYR A 439 21.33 -9.26 -4.82
C TYR A 439 20.89 -10.71 -5.04
N PHE A 440 19.63 -10.97 -4.76
CA PHE A 440 18.93 -12.16 -5.25
C PHE A 440 18.82 -12.11 -6.78
N GLU A 441 18.92 -13.27 -7.43
CA GLU A 441 18.96 -13.39 -8.89
C GLU A 441 17.55 -13.30 -9.51
N MET A 442 16.51 -13.79 -8.83
CA MET A 442 15.13 -13.81 -9.34
C MET A 442 14.17 -12.85 -8.62
N ASP A 443 14.66 -12.13 -7.60
CA ASP A 443 13.87 -11.19 -6.81
C ASP A 443 14.40 -9.75 -6.90
N ASP A 444 15.61 -9.51 -7.43
CA ASP A 444 16.30 -8.21 -7.58
C ASP A 444 16.63 -7.42 -6.30
N HIS A 445 16.08 -7.84 -5.15
CA HIS A 445 16.35 -7.26 -3.84
C HIS A 445 17.75 -7.62 -3.32
N PHE A 446 18.21 -6.88 -2.30
CA PHE A 446 19.43 -7.24 -1.59
C PHE A 446 19.35 -8.64 -1.00
N SER A 447 20.42 -9.40 -1.20
CA SER A 447 20.73 -10.55 -0.34
C SER A 447 21.17 -10.06 1.05
N ALA A 448 21.33 -10.98 2.01
CA ALA A 448 21.92 -10.66 3.33
C ALA A 448 23.26 -9.91 3.19
N ARG A 449 24.05 -10.22 2.16
CA ARG A 449 25.32 -9.53 1.89
C ARG A 449 25.13 -8.08 1.43
N GLY A 450 24.12 -7.81 0.60
CA GLY A 450 23.77 -6.45 0.17
C GLY A 450 23.32 -5.59 1.35
N HIS A 451 22.45 -6.13 2.21
CA HIS A 451 22.05 -5.46 3.45
C HIS A 451 23.23 -5.21 4.39
N ALA A 452 24.14 -6.19 4.54
CA ALA A 452 25.34 -6.03 5.35
C ALA A 452 26.26 -4.92 4.85
N LEU A 453 26.42 -4.78 3.53
CA LEU A 453 27.22 -3.73 2.93
C LEU A 453 26.60 -2.34 3.18
N LEU A 454 25.29 -2.18 2.98
CA LEU A 454 24.62 -0.90 3.24
C LEU A 454 24.64 -0.55 4.73
N GLY A 455 24.27 -1.50 5.61
CA GLY A 455 24.24 -1.28 7.06
C GLY A 455 25.62 -0.94 7.63
N THR A 456 26.67 -1.59 7.12
CA THR A 456 28.06 -1.25 7.44
C THR A 456 28.40 0.17 7.00
N THR A 457 28.09 0.53 5.76
CA THR A 457 28.39 1.85 5.19
C THR A 457 27.68 2.97 5.96
N VAL A 458 26.39 2.79 6.26
CA VAL A 458 25.61 3.78 7.04
C VAL A 458 26.17 3.91 8.46
N SER A 459 26.53 2.80 9.12
CA SER A 459 27.13 2.85 10.46
C SER A 459 28.46 3.62 10.47
N GLU A 460 29.30 3.45 9.45
CA GLU A 460 30.57 4.17 9.30
C GLU A 460 30.33 5.67 9.12
N TRP A 461 29.40 6.05 8.25
CA TRP A 461 29.04 7.46 8.07
C TRP A 461 28.51 8.13 9.34
N ILE A 462 27.70 7.42 10.13
CA ILE A 462 27.21 7.93 11.41
C ILE A 462 28.36 8.10 12.41
N LEU A 463 29.26 7.12 12.53
CA LEU A 463 30.42 7.19 13.42
C LEU A 463 31.40 8.31 13.05
N GLU A 464 31.52 8.60 11.76
CA GLU A 464 32.35 9.68 11.22
C GLU A 464 31.68 11.07 11.34
N GLY A 465 30.42 11.13 11.80
CA GLY A 465 29.64 12.37 11.86
C GLY A 465 29.24 12.92 10.49
N LYS A 466 29.30 12.08 9.44
CA LYS A 466 28.82 12.42 8.09
C LYS A 466 27.29 12.36 8.01
N VAL A 467 26.66 11.44 8.76
CA VAL A 467 25.20 11.27 8.87
C VAL A 467 24.78 11.44 10.34
N GLY A 468 24.08 12.54 10.65
CA GLY A 468 23.71 12.87 12.03
C GLY A 468 24.91 13.00 12.99
N SER A 469 24.63 13.07 14.30
CA SER A 469 25.67 13.07 15.33
C SER A 469 25.24 12.26 16.55
N VAL A 470 25.61 10.97 16.60
CA VAL A 470 25.35 10.13 17.77
C VAL A 470 26.47 10.34 18.79
N ARG A 471 26.16 10.96 19.95
CA ARG A 471 27.15 11.16 21.00
C ARG A 471 27.56 9.81 21.61
N ARG A 472 28.86 9.51 21.64
CA ARG A 472 29.40 8.47 22.52
C ARG A 472 29.24 8.93 23.97
N PRO A 473 28.82 8.07 24.93
CA PRO A 473 28.96 8.40 26.34
C PRO A 473 30.45 8.69 26.63
N PRO A 474 30.76 9.63 27.54
CA PRO A 474 32.14 9.95 27.87
C PRO A 474 32.86 8.66 28.29
N SER A 475 33.99 8.38 27.62
CA SER A 475 34.84 7.25 27.97
C SER A 475 35.17 7.33 29.46
N ILE A 476 34.83 6.30 30.24
CA ILE A 476 35.34 6.14 31.60
C ILE A 476 36.87 6.14 31.47
N PRO A 477 37.59 7.10 32.06
CA PRO A 477 39.04 7.10 31.97
C PRO A 477 39.55 5.78 32.56
N PRO A 478 40.58 5.17 31.96
CA PRO A 478 41.14 3.93 32.47
C PRO A 478 41.43 4.12 33.96
N ALA A 479 40.94 3.20 34.79
CA ALA A 479 41.20 3.21 36.21
C ALA A 479 42.70 3.42 36.41
N LYS A 480 43.07 4.50 37.10
CA LYS A 480 44.47 4.76 37.48
C LYS A 480 44.98 3.47 38.11
N THR A 481 45.85 2.77 37.40
CA THR A 481 46.64 1.68 37.97
C THR A 481 47.37 2.29 39.14
N ALA A 482 46.95 1.92 40.36
CA ALA A 482 47.66 2.27 41.56
C ALA A 482 49.10 1.78 41.38
N SER A 483 50.03 2.71 41.27
CA SER A 483 51.46 2.40 41.34
C SER A 483 51.71 1.77 42.70
N LEU A 484 51.87 0.45 42.72
CA LEU A 484 52.49 -0.24 43.84
C LEU A 484 53.94 0.27 43.90
N SER A 485 54.15 1.21 44.81
CA SER A 485 55.44 1.56 45.38
C SER A 485 56.09 0.28 45.89
N SER A 486 57.09 -0.22 45.16
CA SER A 486 58.04 -1.21 45.68
C SER A 486 59.07 -0.47 46.53
N ALA A 487 58.84 -0.46 47.84
CA ALA A 487 59.89 -0.29 48.83
C ALA A 487 60.45 -1.68 49.19
N THR A 488 61.75 -1.74 49.54
CA THR A 488 62.65 -2.91 49.77
C THR A 488 63.41 -3.37 48.52
N HIS A 489 64.74 -3.38 48.42
CA HIS A 489 65.84 -3.26 49.40
C HIS A 489 66.99 -2.37 48.91
#